data_AF-A0A9X3S786-F1
#
_entry.id   AF-A0A9X3S786-F1
#
_cell.length_a   1.000
_cell.length_b   1.000
_cell.length_c   1.000
_cell.angle_alpha   90.00
_cell.angle_beta   90.00
_cell.angle_gamma   90.00
#
_symmetry.space_group_name_H-M   'P 1'
#
loop_
_entity.id
_entity.type
_entity.pdbx_description
1 polymer ?
#
loop_
_entity_poly.entity_id
_entity_poly.type
_entity_poly.pdbx_seq_one_letter_code
_entity_poly.pdbx_strand_id
1 'polypeptide(L)'
;MRTHRAVVAAVLVLGVGAPAAAAHDAEIFATNNTAIITDPADPRLDDPLIAFEREASRLIEDGGGRVRGSDLLDGVFFDSGSGSTTFERSRVFAVGGVEPDELHTIADTIRARFSQQSVLTFDRLPASDPRVDGVELDVPSVTADELRTGLLNDRPAAERLFGGSVTQADHLRLVAAVEDRQFALDFAQRIGGDAKRARIAYGDREFVEGPLPVRVEQRTLIVEGTADPDDLALAFEGGRVRVGDATFARHRFDRVRVDLGDGLDTLTISGRRRVELSAQGDRVRFDEVELDNTDVLQVETGDGADTLAVGDLSATDTFQVIADLGAGADRATVYGSEDGDQISFGTFGVLAPTYVLFDQPERIDRLTIDGRGGDDILSASVDSMAVTLVGGAGDNVLLGGPGDDLLVGGPGFDDARGGLGRDTAKLGGDFDRFSWRAGDGSDSVDGGASRDSVFMEGSSAAETFTVKRGRIVHDSDVLTVDDLEELNLVAGGGADTIDVADRPGLELVDVSLAGLPITAKGDNAADRVLVDGTPGRDRLTLTGKGTTATLTGLQAKVNVSHAEPADTLRIDTGRGRDDVDTSAFTPGVIGLQILD
;
A
#
# COMPACT_ATOMS: atom_id res chain seq x y z
N MET A 1 1.39 -34.03 72.88
CA MET A 1 0.45 -33.50 71.85
C MET A 1 0.58 -31.99 71.88
N ARG A 2 1.29 -31.41 70.90
CA ARG A 2 1.63 -29.98 70.83
C ARG A 2 0.80 -29.35 69.72
N THR A 3 0.10 -28.26 70.03
CA THR A 3 -0.40 -27.28 69.06
C THR A 3 0.10 -25.91 69.50
N HIS A 4 1.02 -25.35 68.72
CA HIS A 4 1.45 -23.96 68.81
C HIS A 4 0.75 -23.17 67.70
N ARG A 5 0.03 -22.12 68.05
CA ARG A 5 -0.25 -20.99 67.15
C ARG A 5 0.21 -19.72 67.88
N ALA A 6 1.25 -19.12 67.32
CA ALA A 6 1.82 -17.87 67.79
C ALA A 6 1.13 -16.68 67.13
N VAL A 7 1.07 -15.62 67.92
CA VAL A 7 0.44 -14.32 67.73
C VAL A 7 1.32 -13.42 66.84
N VAL A 8 0.71 -12.67 65.92
CA VAL A 8 1.22 -11.36 65.49
C VAL A 8 0.04 -10.39 65.46
N ALA A 9 0.19 -9.30 66.21
CA ALA A 9 -0.81 -8.27 66.46
C ALA A 9 -1.03 -7.39 65.21
N ALA A 10 -2.30 -7.14 64.90
CA ALA A 10 -2.72 -6.22 63.84
C ALA A 10 -2.67 -4.77 64.34
N VAL A 11 -1.95 -3.92 63.61
CA VAL A 11 -1.90 -2.46 63.79
C VAL A 11 -3.16 -1.85 63.18
N LEU A 12 -3.84 -1.04 63.99
CA LEU A 12 -4.98 -0.21 63.62
C LEU A 12 -4.48 0.94 62.72
N VAL A 13 -4.86 0.96 61.44
CA VAL A 13 -4.66 2.13 60.56
C VAL A 13 -6.00 2.85 60.43
N LEU A 14 -6.00 4.09 60.93
CA LEU A 14 -7.05 5.08 60.74
C LEU A 14 -7.28 5.27 59.23
N GLY A 15 -8.54 5.17 58.80
CA GLY A 15 -8.95 5.50 57.45
C GLY A 15 -8.58 6.94 57.12
N VAL A 16 -7.59 7.11 56.26
CA VAL A 16 -7.39 8.35 55.52
C VAL A 16 -8.44 8.33 54.44
N GLY A 17 -9.41 9.24 54.51
CA GLY A 17 -10.33 9.46 53.40
C GLY A 17 -9.52 9.69 52.13
N ALA A 18 -9.84 8.95 51.06
CA ALA A 18 -9.33 9.29 49.75
C ALA A 18 -9.58 10.78 49.49
N PRO A 19 -8.60 11.54 48.98
CA PRO A 19 -8.89 12.89 48.54
C PRO A 19 -10.00 12.79 47.50
N ALA A 20 -11.03 13.62 47.62
CA ALA A 20 -11.96 13.83 46.53
C ALA A 20 -11.14 14.11 45.27
N ALA A 21 -11.42 13.40 44.17
CA ALA A 21 -10.86 13.72 42.87
C ALA A 21 -11.02 15.23 42.66
N ALA A 22 -9.91 15.93 42.41
CA ALA A 22 -9.94 17.35 42.17
C ALA A 22 -10.86 17.59 40.97
N ALA A 23 -11.86 18.46 41.14
CA ALA A 23 -12.79 18.79 40.08
C ALA A 23 -12.00 19.29 38.86
N HIS A 24 -12.19 18.66 37.70
CA HIS A 24 -11.65 19.11 36.43
C HIS A 24 -12.21 20.52 36.13
N ASP A 25 -11.33 21.43 35.72
CA ASP A 25 -11.62 22.82 35.37
C ASP A 25 -11.36 22.97 33.87
N ALA A 26 -12.37 22.69 33.06
CA ALA A 26 -12.31 22.82 31.62
C ALA A 26 -12.75 24.22 31.17
N GLU A 27 -12.35 24.60 29.96
CA GLU A 27 -12.81 25.82 29.31
C GLU A 27 -13.38 25.51 27.93
N ILE A 28 -14.42 26.27 27.54
CA ILE A 28 -15.00 26.23 26.18
C ILE A 28 -14.92 27.65 25.60
N PHE A 29 -14.27 27.80 24.45
CA PHE A 29 -14.17 29.06 23.70
C PHE A 29 -15.15 29.00 22.54
N ALA A 30 -16.15 29.87 22.54
CA ALA A 30 -17.22 29.83 21.55
C ALA A 30 -17.80 31.23 21.24
N THR A 31 -18.48 31.30 20.10
CA THR A 31 -19.07 32.52 19.54
C THR A 31 -20.53 32.31 19.12
N ASN A 32 -21.24 33.39 18.81
CA ASN A 32 -22.47 33.34 18.01
C ASN A 32 -22.31 33.95 16.62
N ASN A 33 -21.12 34.45 16.29
CA ASN A 33 -20.89 35.23 15.09
C ASN A 33 -19.93 34.48 14.15
N THR A 34 -20.49 33.96 13.07
CA THR A 34 -19.75 33.23 12.03
C THR A 34 -19.31 34.13 10.88
N ALA A 35 -19.52 35.44 10.99
CA ALA A 35 -19.19 36.37 9.92
C ALA A 35 -17.73 36.80 9.99
N ILE A 36 -17.07 36.81 8.82
CA ILE A 36 -15.73 37.39 8.66
C ILE A 36 -15.79 38.90 8.94
N ILE A 37 -15.07 39.35 9.97
CA ILE A 37 -14.90 40.77 10.30
C ILE A 37 -13.43 41.13 10.10
N THR A 38 -13.13 42.02 9.16
CA THR A 38 -11.75 42.49 8.92
C THR A 38 -11.52 43.92 9.44
N ASP A 39 -12.60 44.64 9.77
CA ASP A 39 -12.54 46.00 10.32
C ASP A 39 -12.66 45.95 11.85
N PRO A 40 -11.62 46.37 12.62
CA PRO A 40 -11.67 46.40 14.08
C PRO A 40 -12.71 47.38 14.63
N ALA A 41 -13.23 48.30 13.82
CA ALA A 41 -14.28 49.25 14.21
C ALA A 41 -15.70 48.75 13.83
N ASP A 42 -15.84 47.50 13.38
CA ASP A 42 -17.14 46.94 13.02
C ASP A 42 -18.08 46.90 14.25
N PRO A 43 -19.29 47.49 14.18
CA PRO A 43 -20.22 47.54 15.31
C PRO A 43 -20.64 46.17 15.86
N ARG A 44 -20.43 45.09 15.10
CA ARG A 44 -20.68 43.71 15.57
C ARG A 44 -19.74 43.29 16.69
N LEU A 45 -18.54 43.89 16.78
CA LEU A 45 -17.59 43.63 17.87
C LEU A 45 -18.02 44.27 19.20
N ASP A 46 -18.93 45.25 19.16
CA ASP A 46 -19.48 45.90 20.35
C ASP A 46 -20.55 45.04 21.08
N ASP A 47 -20.97 43.90 20.51
CA ASP A 47 -21.97 43.03 21.13
C ASP A 47 -21.42 42.40 22.44
N PRO A 48 -22.09 42.59 23.59
CA PRO A 48 -21.68 41.95 24.85
C PRO A 48 -22.01 40.45 24.91
N LEU A 49 -22.64 39.88 23.88
CA LEU A 49 -23.00 38.47 23.75
C LEU A 49 -23.86 37.93 24.90
N ILE A 50 -24.69 38.77 25.53
CA ILE A 50 -25.49 38.39 26.72
C ILE A 50 -26.51 37.28 26.39
N ALA A 51 -27.11 37.35 25.19
CA ALA A 51 -28.07 36.33 24.76
C ALA A 51 -27.38 34.99 24.49
N PHE A 52 -26.24 35.04 23.79
CA PHE A 52 -25.39 33.89 23.52
C PHE A 52 -24.88 33.24 24.81
N GLU A 53 -24.31 34.03 25.73
CA GLU A 53 -23.84 33.56 27.04
C GLU A 53 -24.89 32.73 27.77
N ARG A 54 -26.12 33.24 27.83
CA ARG A 54 -27.23 32.57 28.52
C ARG A 54 -27.63 31.27 27.84
N GLU A 55 -27.61 31.23 26.51
CA GLU A 55 -28.01 30.06 25.76
C GLU A 55 -26.92 28.98 25.77
N ALA A 56 -25.67 29.35 25.51
CA ALA A 56 -24.50 28.46 25.63
C ALA A 56 -24.39 27.90 27.05
N SER A 57 -24.61 28.72 28.10
CA SER A 57 -24.58 28.24 29.47
C SER A 57 -25.62 27.16 29.75
N ARG A 58 -26.83 27.26 29.16
CA ARG A 58 -27.84 26.21 29.29
C ARG A 58 -27.42 24.93 28.57
N LEU A 59 -26.83 25.03 27.38
CA LEU A 59 -26.35 23.86 26.65
C LEU A 59 -25.25 23.12 27.44
N ILE A 60 -24.36 23.87 28.08
CA ILE A 60 -23.34 23.30 28.98
C ILE A 60 -24.00 22.59 30.17
N GLU A 61 -24.99 23.21 30.81
CA GLU A 61 -25.71 22.62 31.94
C GLU A 61 -26.54 21.38 31.54
N ASP A 62 -27.19 21.43 30.38
CA ASP A 62 -28.01 20.34 29.83
C ASP A 62 -27.13 19.13 29.43
N GLY A 63 -25.89 19.37 28.98
CA GLY A 63 -24.90 18.34 28.68
C GLY A 63 -24.16 17.77 29.90
N GLY A 64 -24.53 18.20 31.12
CA GLY A 64 -23.98 17.66 32.37
C GLY A 64 -22.92 18.53 33.04
N GLY A 65 -22.44 19.58 32.37
CA GLY A 65 -21.44 20.49 32.92
C GLY A 65 -21.99 21.54 33.88
N ARG A 66 -21.08 22.21 34.59
CA ARG A 66 -21.41 23.35 35.46
C ARG A 66 -20.65 24.59 35.04
N VAL A 67 -21.37 25.60 34.57
CA VAL A 67 -20.78 26.90 34.28
C VAL A 67 -20.40 27.60 35.59
N ARG A 68 -19.13 27.98 35.72
CA ARG A 68 -18.59 28.70 36.89
C ARG A 68 -18.39 30.19 36.63
N GLY A 69 -18.29 30.57 35.35
CA GLY A 69 -18.14 31.94 34.89
C GLY A 69 -17.99 31.99 33.38
N SER A 70 -18.15 33.18 32.81
CA SER A 70 -17.85 33.45 31.41
C SER A 70 -17.22 34.83 31.27
N ASP A 71 -16.14 34.90 30.49
CA ASP A 71 -15.47 36.15 30.16
C ASP A 71 -15.67 36.47 28.67
N LEU A 72 -15.84 37.76 28.39
CA LEU A 72 -15.98 38.28 27.03
C LEU A 72 -14.60 38.50 26.41
N LEU A 73 -14.45 38.05 25.17
CA LEU A 73 -13.19 37.99 24.44
C LEU A 73 -13.29 38.69 23.09
N ASP A 74 -12.19 39.30 22.68
CA ASP A 74 -11.92 39.79 21.34
C ASP A 74 -10.91 38.88 20.65
N GLY A 75 -11.42 37.95 19.84
CA GLY A 75 -10.66 37.00 19.05
C GLY A 75 -10.01 37.65 17.83
N VAL A 76 -8.79 37.20 17.52
CA VAL A 76 -8.05 37.58 16.33
C VAL A 76 -7.42 36.33 15.74
N PHE A 77 -7.83 35.98 14.52
CA PHE A 77 -7.42 34.74 13.86
C PHE A 77 -6.85 35.03 12.46
N PHE A 78 -5.80 34.32 12.09
CA PHE A 78 -5.13 34.45 10.81
C PHE A 78 -5.67 33.40 9.82
N ASP A 79 -6.09 33.87 8.66
CA ASP A 79 -6.49 33.02 7.53
C ASP A 79 -5.31 32.92 6.55
N SER A 80 -4.76 31.71 6.43
CA SER A 80 -3.62 31.41 5.56
C SER A 80 -3.95 31.54 4.08
N GLY A 81 -5.20 31.31 3.68
CA GLY A 81 -5.65 31.39 2.29
C GLY A 81 -5.74 32.83 1.78
N SER A 82 -6.23 33.75 2.62
CA SER A 82 -6.27 35.18 2.27
C SER A 82 -5.02 35.97 2.71
N GLY A 83 -4.17 35.38 3.56
CA GLY A 83 -3.02 36.06 4.16
C GLY A 83 -3.43 37.24 5.04
N SER A 84 -4.63 37.18 5.62
CA SER A 84 -5.24 38.28 6.38
C SER A 84 -5.72 37.81 7.76
N THR A 85 -6.00 38.75 8.66
CA THR A 85 -6.58 38.46 9.97
C THR A 85 -8.05 38.83 10.02
N THR A 86 -8.82 38.04 10.75
CA THR A 86 -10.21 38.31 11.07
C THR A 86 -10.36 38.57 12.57
N PHE A 87 -11.37 39.38 12.92
CA PHE A 87 -11.79 39.65 14.27
C PHE A 87 -13.06 38.87 14.58
N GLU A 88 -13.21 38.54 15.85
CA GLU A 88 -14.37 37.83 16.31
C GLU A 88 -14.70 38.22 17.74
N ARG A 89 -15.99 38.45 18.00
CA ARG A 89 -16.48 38.60 19.37
C ARG A 89 -16.84 37.22 19.89
N SER A 90 -16.20 36.77 20.96
CA SER A 90 -16.37 35.43 21.51
C SER A 90 -16.44 35.44 23.04
N ARG A 91 -16.66 34.27 23.63
CA ARG A 91 -16.63 34.06 25.08
C ARG A 91 -15.86 32.81 25.42
N VAL A 92 -15.17 32.84 26.55
CA VAL A 92 -14.71 31.63 27.23
C VAL A 92 -15.66 31.32 28.38
N PHE A 93 -16.00 30.05 28.54
CA PHE A 93 -16.82 29.53 29.63
C PHE A 93 -15.95 28.63 30.50
N ALA A 94 -15.86 28.93 31.80
CA ALA A 94 -15.26 28.02 32.76
C ALA A 94 -16.27 26.93 33.12
N VAL A 95 -15.97 25.68 32.80
CA VAL A 95 -16.84 24.51 32.96
C VAL A 95 -16.24 23.56 33.97
N GLY A 96 -17.05 23.10 34.93
CA GLY A 96 -16.60 22.12 35.92
C GLY A 96 -17.50 20.89 35.99
N GLY A 97 -16.91 19.78 36.43
CA GLY A 97 -17.63 18.54 36.68
C GLY A 97 -18.11 17.84 35.40
N VAL A 98 -17.33 17.97 34.33
CA VAL A 98 -17.50 17.27 33.06
C VAL A 98 -16.33 16.31 32.86
N GLU A 99 -16.61 15.15 32.29
CA GLU A 99 -15.59 14.26 31.75
C GLU A 99 -15.22 14.68 30.30
N PRO A 100 -14.07 14.25 29.75
CA PRO A 100 -13.63 14.66 28.40
C PRO A 100 -14.66 14.40 27.29
N ASP A 101 -15.27 13.20 27.24
CA ASP A 101 -16.29 12.87 26.23
C ASP A 101 -17.55 13.75 26.34
N GLU A 102 -17.91 14.16 27.56
CA GLU A 102 -19.02 15.08 27.82
C GLU A 102 -18.67 16.50 27.38
N LEU A 103 -17.43 16.93 27.61
CA LEU A 103 -16.90 18.22 27.17
C LEU A 103 -16.94 18.35 25.64
N HIS A 104 -16.49 17.32 24.91
CA HIS A 104 -16.60 17.22 23.46
C HIS A 104 -18.06 17.34 23.01
N THR A 105 -18.95 16.53 23.59
CA THR A 105 -20.37 16.50 23.21
C THR A 105 -21.06 17.86 23.42
N ILE A 106 -20.74 18.54 24.53
CA ILE A 106 -21.23 19.90 24.82
C ILE A 106 -20.71 20.89 23.76
N ALA A 107 -19.42 20.83 23.45
CA ALA A 107 -18.80 21.70 22.47
C ALA A 107 -19.39 21.48 21.06
N ASP A 108 -19.60 20.23 20.62
CA ASP A 108 -20.25 19.92 19.35
C ASP A 108 -21.71 20.42 19.32
N THR A 109 -22.43 20.30 20.43
CA THR A 109 -23.79 20.84 20.56
C THR A 109 -23.81 22.36 20.41
N ILE A 110 -22.87 23.07 21.05
CA ILE A 110 -22.72 24.52 20.91
C ILE A 110 -22.33 24.88 19.47
N ARG A 111 -21.36 24.17 18.89
CA ARG A 111 -20.92 24.35 17.51
C ARG A 111 -22.09 24.24 16.54
N ALA A 112 -22.83 23.13 16.60
CA ALA A 112 -24.00 22.89 15.76
C ALA A 112 -25.12 23.93 15.99
N ARG A 113 -25.41 24.27 17.26
CA ARG A 113 -26.48 25.21 17.61
C ARG A 113 -26.25 26.61 17.03
N PHE A 114 -25.00 27.06 17.03
CA PHE A 114 -24.60 28.40 16.59
C PHE A 114 -23.91 28.41 15.22
N SER A 115 -23.90 27.27 14.51
CA SER A 115 -23.32 27.12 13.17
C SER A 115 -21.83 27.50 13.08
N GLN A 116 -21.08 27.25 14.15
CA GLN A 116 -19.64 27.47 14.17
C GLN A 116 -18.93 26.37 13.36
N GLN A 117 -17.79 26.72 12.76
CA GLN A 117 -16.95 25.71 12.08
C GLN A 117 -16.31 24.78 13.11
N SER A 118 -15.73 25.36 14.17
CA SER A 118 -15.16 24.64 15.30
C SER A 118 -15.51 25.33 16.62
N VAL A 119 -15.37 24.60 17.73
CA VAL A 119 -15.40 25.14 19.10
C VAL A 119 -14.17 24.61 19.83
N LEU A 120 -13.33 25.50 20.36
CA LEU A 120 -12.13 25.11 21.09
C LEU A 120 -12.48 24.76 22.54
N THR A 121 -12.04 23.60 23.00
CA THR A 121 -12.08 23.19 24.40
C THR A 121 -10.67 23.09 24.97
N PHE A 122 -10.55 23.27 26.29
CA PHE A 122 -9.29 23.11 27.01
C PHE A 122 -9.56 22.48 28.39
N ASP A 123 -9.30 21.19 28.56
CA ASP A 123 -9.38 20.52 29.87
C ASP A 123 -8.08 20.73 30.65
N ARG A 124 -8.14 21.42 31.79
CA ARG A 124 -6.92 21.71 32.57
C ARG A 124 -6.45 20.49 33.33
N LEU A 125 -5.19 20.13 33.08
CA LEU A 125 -4.54 18.96 33.65
C LEU A 125 -3.26 19.34 34.40
N PRO A 126 -2.81 18.50 35.36
CA PRO A 126 -1.47 18.62 35.91
C PRO A 126 -0.43 18.53 34.79
N ALA A 127 0.61 19.37 34.83
CA ALA A 127 1.66 19.42 33.79
C ALA A 127 2.40 18.08 33.54
N SER A 128 2.25 17.10 34.44
CA SER A 128 2.83 15.76 34.32
C SER A 128 1.83 14.70 33.82
N ASP A 129 0.58 15.08 33.56
CA ASP A 129 -0.45 14.16 33.03
C ASP A 129 -0.08 13.82 31.58
N PRO A 130 -0.11 12.52 31.20
CA PRO A 130 0.26 12.09 29.85
C PRO A 130 -0.65 12.62 28.74
N ARG A 131 -1.84 13.11 29.07
CA ARG A 131 -2.79 13.71 28.11
C ARG A 131 -2.50 15.19 27.82
N VAL A 132 -1.52 15.80 28.48
CA VAL A 132 -1.16 17.19 28.20
C VAL A 132 -0.56 17.30 26.81
N ASP A 133 -1.30 17.91 25.90
CA ASP A 133 -0.90 18.24 24.53
C ASP A 133 -0.89 19.77 24.29
N GLY A 134 -1.45 20.54 25.22
CA GLY A 134 -1.68 21.97 25.08
C GLY A 134 -1.25 22.80 26.29
N VAL A 135 -1.02 24.08 26.02
CA VAL A 135 -0.84 25.13 27.04
C VAL A 135 -1.79 26.28 26.76
N GLU A 136 -2.30 26.87 27.83
CA GLU A 136 -3.00 28.14 27.79
C GLU A 136 -2.16 29.21 28.47
N LEU A 137 -1.85 30.27 27.74
CA LEU A 137 -1.14 31.45 28.23
C LEU A 137 -2.13 32.59 28.47
N ASP A 138 -2.08 33.17 29.67
CA ASP A 138 -2.75 34.41 30.04
C ASP A 138 -1.70 35.49 30.27
N VAL A 139 -1.52 36.35 29.27
CA VAL A 139 -0.45 37.36 29.20
C VAL A 139 -1.04 38.78 29.28
N PRO A 140 -0.75 39.55 30.35
CA PRO A 140 -1.24 40.92 30.48
C PRO A 140 -0.60 41.90 29.50
N SER A 141 -1.27 43.03 29.29
CA SER A 141 -0.80 44.19 28.48
C SER A 141 -0.74 43.90 26.98
N VAL A 142 -1.70 43.17 26.45
CA VAL A 142 -1.84 42.93 25.01
C VAL A 142 -3.26 43.29 24.59
N THR A 143 -3.38 44.15 23.58
CA THR A 143 -4.65 44.50 22.94
C THR A 143 -4.91 43.64 21.71
N ALA A 144 -6.18 43.54 21.27
CA ALA A 144 -6.53 42.80 20.05
C ALA A 144 -5.83 43.39 18.79
N ASP A 145 -5.64 44.69 18.74
CA ASP A 145 -4.94 45.37 17.63
C ASP A 145 -3.43 45.04 17.60
N GLU A 146 -2.80 44.90 18.76
CA GLU A 146 -1.41 44.44 18.88
C GLU A 146 -1.27 42.96 18.49
N LEU A 147 -2.20 42.10 18.91
CA LEU A 147 -2.25 40.71 18.49
C LEU A 147 -2.37 40.59 16.96
N ARG A 148 -3.31 41.32 16.35
CA ARG A 148 -3.47 41.39 14.88
C ARG A 148 -2.17 41.81 14.20
N THR A 149 -1.62 42.94 14.64
CA THR A 149 -0.41 43.52 14.04
C THR A 149 0.77 42.55 14.19
N GLY A 150 0.84 41.84 15.31
CA GLY A 150 1.81 40.78 15.55
C GLY A 150 1.70 39.65 14.53
N LEU A 151 0.50 39.06 14.38
CA LEU A 151 0.26 37.95 13.46
C LEU A 151 0.56 38.36 12.00
N LEU A 152 0.12 39.55 11.56
CA LEU A 152 0.39 40.03 10.19
C LEU A 152 1.87 40.27 9.90
N ASN A 153 2.68 40.58 10.92
CA ASN A 153 4.11 40.88 10.76
C ASN A 153 5.01 39.66 11.08
N ASP A 154 4.45 38.58 11.57
CA ASP A 154 5.19 37.38 11.98
C ASP A 154 4.53 36.12 11.42
N ARG A 155 4.88 35.82 10.16
CA ARG A 155 4.33 34.69 9.43
C ARG A 155 4.53 33.34 10.13
N PRO A 156 5.73 33.01 10.68
CA PRO A 156 5.87 31.81 11.51
C PRO A 156 4.93 31.76 12.72
N ALA A 157 4.63 32.90 13.35
CA ALA A 157 3.66 32.92 14.44
C ALA A 157 2.22 32.76 13.95
N ALA A 158 1.88 33.38 12.82
CA ALA A 158 0.59 33.24 12.19
C ALA A 158 0.28 31.79 11.77
N GLU A 159 1.27 31.09 11.20
CA GLU A 159 1.14 29.70 10.74
C GLU A 159 1.14 28.68 11.88
N ARG A 160 1.78 28.97 13.02
CA ARG A 160 1.89 28.02 14.15
C ARG A 160 0.87 28.24 15.26
N LEU A 161 0.53 29.50 15.54
CA LEU A 161 -0.38 29.87 16.63
C LEU A 161 -1.81 30.07 16.14
N PHE A 162 -2.00 30.34 14.83
CA PHE A 162 -3.28 30.59 14.15
C PHE A 162 -4.07 31.82 14.64
N GLY A 163 -3.93 32.21 15.90
CA GLY A 163 -4.67 33.32 16.48
C GLY A 163 -4.64 33.30 18.01
N GLY A 164 -5.47 34.13 18.61
CA GLY A 164 -5.66 34.21 20.05
C GLY A 164 -6.82 35.11 20.40
N SER A 165 -7.10 35.25 21.69
CA SER A 165 -8.22 36.07 22.18
C SER A 165 -7.75 37.05 23.24
N VAL A 166 -8.31 38.25 23.27
CA VAL A 166 -7.96 39.27 24.28
C VAL A 166 -9.17 39.56 25.16
N THR A 167 -8.99 39.52 26.47
CA THR A 167 -10.05 39.90 27.43
C THR A 167 -10.26 41.41 27.45
N GLN A 168 -11.39 41.87 27.98
CA GLN A 168 -11.66 43.31 28.18
C GLN A 168 -10.66 44.04 29.11
N ALA A 169 -9.80 43.30 29.82
CA ALA A 169 -8.76 43.85 30.68
C ALA A 169 -7.37 43.88 30.01
N ASP A 170 -7.31 43.72 28.69
CA ASP A 170 -6.08 43.66 27.89
C ASP A 170 -5.15 42.51 28.30
N HIS A 171 -5.75 41.33 28.54
CA HIS A 171 -5.01 40.08 28.72
C HIS A 171 -5.21 39.18 27.50
N LEU A 172 -4.11 38.78 26.87
CA LEU A 172 -4.08 37.76 25.83
C LEU A 172 -4.29 36.37 26.45
N ARG A 173 -5.35 35.69 26.02
CA ARG A 173 -5.60 34.25 26.15
C ARG A 173 -5.14 33.57 24.87
N LEU A 174 -4.08 32.79 24.96
CA LEU A 174 -3.47 32.09 23.83
C LEU A 174 -3.35 30.61 24.15
N VAL A 175 -4.09 29.77 23.44
CA VAL A 175 -3.98 28.32 23.53
C VAL A 175 -3.07 27.84 22.41
N ALA A 176 -2.06 27.04 22.74
CA ALA A 176 -1.06 26.53 21.79
C ALA A 176 -0.67 25.09 22.14
N ALA A 177 -0.03 24.40 21.20
CA ALA A 177 0.58 23.10 21.45
C ALA A 177 1.64 23.20 22.57
N VAL A 178 1.80 22.14 23.37
CA VAL A 178 2.70 22.13 24.52
C VAL A 178 4.17 22.36 24.12
N GLU A 179 4.58 21.85 22.96
CA GLU A 179 5.89 22.07 22.35
C GLU A 179 6.13 23.53 21.94
N ASP A 180 5.05 24.25 21.62
CA ASP A 180 5.08 25.65 21.18
C ASP A 180 4.97 26.65 22.32
N ARG A 181 4.89 26.19 23.57
CA ARG A 181 4.82 27.04 24.76
C ARG A 181 5.85 28.18 24.77
N GLN A 182 7.11 27.88 24.50
CA GLN A 182 8.16 28.91 24.54
C GLN A 182 8.02 29.88 23.38
N PHE A 183 7.69 29.37 22.19
CA PHE A 183 7.48 30.18 21.01
C PHE A 183 6.29 31.14 21.18
N ALA A 184 5.19 30.65 21.77
CA ALA A 184 4.01 31.44 22.10
C ALA A 184 4.29 32.55 23.14
N LEU A 185 5.10 32.27 24.18
CA LEU A 185 5.57 33.28 25.14
C LEU A 185 6.44 34.35 24.49
N ASP A 186 7.37 33.94 23.62
CA ASP A 186 8.27 34.85 22.91
C ASP A 186 7.49 35.73 21.92
N PHE A 187 6.47 35.18 21.26
CA PHE A 187 5.54 35.95 20.44
C PHE A 187 4.76 36.96 21.27
N ALA A 188 4.12 36.54 22.37
CA ALA A 188 3.37 37.43 23.25
C ALA A 188 4.23 38.58 23.79
N GLN A 189 5.50 38.31 24.12
CA GLN A 189 6.44 39.36 24.54
C GLN A 189 6.77 40.34 23.41
N ARG A 190 6.96 39.85 22.17
CA ARG A 190 7.29 40.70 21.01
C ARG A 190 6.17 41.66 20.64
N ILE A 191 4.92 41.28 20.87
CA ILE A 191 3.74 42.12 20.59
C ILE A 191 3.37 43.07 21.73
N GLY A 192 4.17 43.13 22.80
CA GLY A 192 4.00 44.07 23.91
C GLY A 192 3.58 43.47 25.24
N GLY A 193 3.28 42.17 25.28
CA GLY A 193 2.82 41.48 26.48
C GLY A 193 3.88 41.35 27.58
N ASP A 194 3.42 41.40 28.84
CA ASP A 194 4.28 41.18 30.00
C ASP A 194 4.45 39.69 30.29
N ALA A 195 5.32 39.04 29.52
CA ALA A 195 5.61 37.61 29.64
C ALA A 195 6.12 37.19 31.04
N LYS A 196 6.66 38.11 31.85
CA LYS A 196 7.09 37.81 33.23
C LYS A 196 5.91 37.64 34.18
N ARG A 197 4.76 38.23 33.84
CA ARG A 197 3.50 38.11 34.58
C ARG A 197 2.54 37.13 33.93
N ALA A 198 2.96 36.43 32.88
CA ALA A 198 2.15 35.42 32.21
C ALA A 198 1.78 34.29 33.19
N ARG A 199 0.53 33.85 33.13
CA ARG A 199 0.08 32.61 33.78
C ARG A 199 -0.01 31.52 32.72
N ILE A 200 0.38 30.30 33.09
CA ILE A 200 0.41 29.15 32.18
C ILE A 200 -0.42 28.04 32.83
N ALA A 201 -1.43 27.57 32.12
CA ALA A 201 -2.12 26.32 32.41
C ALA A 201 -1.71 25.25 31.40
N TYR A 202 -1.68 23.99 31.85
CA TYR A 202 -1.45 22.83 31.00
C TYR A 202 -2.76 22.08 30.87
N GLY A 203 -2.97 21.42 29.75
CA GLY A 203 -4.24 20.76 29.49
C GLY A 203 -4.24 19.95 28.22
N ASP A 204 -5.38 19.31 28.01
CA ASP A 204 -5.78 18.67 26.77
C ASP A 204 -6.58 19.70 25.95
N ARG A 205 -6.12 20.05 24.75
CA ARG A 205 -6.79 21.01 23.86
C ARG A 205 -7.47 20.27 22.72
N GLU A 206 -8.66 20.70 22.36
CA GLU A 206 -9.41 20.07 21.27
C GLU A 206 -10.17 21.13 20.48
N PHE A 207 -10.02 21.12 19.15
CA PHE A 207 -10.90 21.86 18.26
C PHE A 207 -12.04 20.95 17.84
N VAL A 208 -13.20 21.11 18.45
CA VAL A 208 -14.37 20.27 18.14
C VAL A 208 -14.96 20.74 16.82
N GLU A 209 -14.73 19.96 15.76
CA GLU A 209 -15.23 20.17 14.41
C GLU A 209 -16.41 19.23 14.12
N GLY A 210 -17.35 19.68 13.29
CA GLY A 210 -18.55 18.89 12.97
C GLY A 210 -18.28 17.72 12.02
N PRO A 211 -19.31 16.91 11.70
CA PRO A 211 -19.18 15.93 10.62
C PRO A 211 -18.71 16.62 9.33
N LEU A 212 -17.85 15.93 8.57
CA LEU A 212 -17.24 16.36 7.30
C LEU A 212 -18.10 17.40 6.56
N PRO A 213 -17.65 18.65 6.37
CA PRO A 213 -18.40 19.67 5.65
C PRO A 213 -18.76 19.21 4.22
N VAL A 214 -20.04 18.88 4.01
CA VAL A 214 -20.57 18.52 2.67
C VAL A 214 -21.40 19.67 2.09
N ARG A 215 -21.03 20.14 0.91
CA ARG A 215 -21.76 21.20 0.19
C ARG A 215 -21.86 20.96 -1.30
N VAL A 216 -22.79 21.65 -1.96
CA VAL A 216 -22.89 21.65 -3.42
C VAL A 216 -22.64 23.05 -3.95
N GLU A 217 -21.55 23.23 -4.68
CA GLU A 217 -21.14 24.50 -5.29
C GLU A 217 -20.91 24.31 -6.78
N GLN A 218 -21.45 25.21 -7.60
CA GLN A 218 -21.24 25.19 -9.05
C GLN A 218 -21.46 23.82 -9.73
N ARG A 219 -22.44 23.04 -9.24
CA ARG A 219 -22.72 21.66 -9.68
C ARG A 219 -21.62 20.65 -9.32
N THR A 220 -20.84 20.91 -8.29
CA THR A 220 -19.88 19.97 -7.69
C THR A 220 -20.30 19.71 -6.25
N LEU A 221 -20.42 18.44 -5.87
CA LEU A 221 -20.53 18.02 -4.48
C LEU A 221 -19.12 18.03 -3.89
N ILE A 222 -18.88 18.88 -2.90
CA ILE A 222 -17.58 19.04 -2.24
C ILE A 222 -17.71 18.45 -0.84
N VAL A 223 -16.77 17.59 -0.49
CA VAL A 223 -16.55 17.05 0.86
C VAL A 223 -15.15 17.45 1.26
N GLU A 224 -15.03 18.15 2.40
CA GLU A 224 -13.76 18.54 2.99
C GLU A 224 -13.63 17.84 4.33
N GLY A 225 -12.43 17.33 4.61
CA GLY A 225 -12.04 16.73 5.86
C GLY A 225 -11.35 17.69 6.80
N THR A 226 -10.79 17.10 7.84
CA THR A 226 -10.23 17.77 9.02
C THR A 226 -8.71 17.61 9.01
N ALA A 227 -8.06 17.93 10.14
CA ALA A 227 -6.64 17.61 10.33
C ALA A 227 -6.43 16.30 11.13
N ASP A 228 -7.52 15.65 11.54
CA ASP A 228 -7.53 14.36 12.20
C ASP A 228 -7.93 13.26 11.19
N PRO A 229 -7.55 11.98 11.44
CA PRO A 229 -7.92 10.89 10.55
C PRO A 229 -9.43 10.79 10.29
N ASP A 230 -9.81 10.88 9.02
CA ASP A 230 -11.19 10.85 8.57
C ASP A 230 -11.57 9.52 7.89
N ASP A 231 -12.68 8.93 8.35
CA ASP A 231 -13.31 7.75 7.74
C ASP A 231 -14.57 8.15 6.96
N LEU A 232 -14.48 8.21 5.63
CA LEU A 232 -15.60 8.59 4.77
C LEU A 232 -16.12 7.43 3.92
N ALA A 233 -17.44 7.29 3.85
CA ALA A 233 -18.11 6.37 2.92
C ALA A 233 -18.87 7.11 1.81
N LEU A 234 -18.59 6.76 0.56
CA LEU A 234 -19.28 7.19 -0.66
C LEU A 234 -20.03 6.02 -1.32
N ALA A 235 -21.36 6.00 -1.22
CA ALA A 235 -22.18 4.98 -1.85
C ALA A 235 -23.00 5.51 -3.03
N PHE A 236 -22.98 4.80 -4.16
CA PHE A 236 -23.69 5.17 -5.38
C PHE A 236 -24.91 4.27 -5.60
N GLU A 237 -26.12 4.79 -5.41
CA GLU A 237 -27.36 4.00 -5.48
C GLU A 237 -28.48 4.73 -6.21
N GLY A 238 -29.03 4.14 -7.28
CA GLY A 238 -30.30 4.58 -7.87
C GLY A 238 -30.38 6.08 -8.24
N GLY A 239 -29.29 6.65 -8.76
CA GLY A 239 -29.20 8.08 -9.09
C GLY A 239 -29.02 9.01 -7.88
N ARG A 240 -28.58 8.47 -6.75
CA ARG A 240 -28.17 9.19 -5.54
C ARG A 240 -26.73 8.87 -5.20
N VAL A 241 -26.10 9.79 -4.49
CA VAL A 241 -24.80 9.61 -3.85
C VAL A 241 -25.01 9.82 -2.35
N ARG A 242 -24.60 8.84 -1.55
CA ARG A 242 -24.56 8.94 -0.09
C ARG A 242 -23.13 9.28 0.32
N VAL A 243 -22.98 10.24 1.23
CA VAL A 243 -21.71 10.71 1.81
C VAL A 243 -21.88 10.60 3.32
N GLY A 244 -21.26 9.61 3.95
CA GLY A 244 -21.57 9.24 5.34
C GLY A 244 -23.07 8.98 5.52
N ASP A 245 -23.73 9.74 6.39
CA ASP A 245 -25.19 9.64 6.61
C ASP A 245 -26.03 10.53 5.67
N ALA A 246 -25.39 11.45 4.93
CA ALA A 246 -26.07 12.40 4.09
C ALA A 246 -26.33 11.83 2.68
N THR A 247 -27.51 12.12 2.11
CA THR A 247 -27.89 11.63 0.77
C THR A 247 -28.18 12.77 -0.20
N PHE A 248 -27.57 12.71 -1.38
CA PHE A 248 -27.67 13.72 -2.42
C PHE A 248 -28.19 13.13 -3.74
N ALA A 249 -29.18 13.79 -4.36
CA ALA A 249 -29.65 13.37 -5.67
C ALA A 249 -28.66 13.79 -6.77
N ARG A 250 -28.25 12.83 -7.62
CA ARG A 250 -27.17 13.02 -8.61
C ARG A 250 -27.45 14.13 -9.60
N HIS A 251 -28.70 14.40 -9.98
CA HIS A 251 -29.03 15.49 -10.91
C HIS A 251 -28.66 16.91 -10.41
N ARG A 252 -28.32 17.08 -9.12
CA ARG A 252 -27.93 18.36 -8.53
C ARG A 252 -26.47 18.76 -8.82
N PHE A 253 -25.63 17.81 -9.21
CA PHE A 253 -24.20 18.01 -9.43
C PHE A 253 -23.67 17.05 -10.50
N ASP A 254 -22.67 17.50 -11.26
CA ASP A 254 -22.00 16.72 -12.30
C ASP A 254 -20.69 16.11 -11.79
N ARG A 255 -20.16 16.57 -10.65
CA ARG A 255 -18.87 16.12 -10.10
C ARG A 255 -18.91 15.95 -8.60
N VAL A 256 -18.00 15.14 -8.08
CA VAL A 256 -17.71 15.02 -6.64
C VAL A 256 -16.24 15.34 -6.44
N ARG A 257 -15.93 16.18 -5.47
CA ARG A 257 -14.56 16.41 -4.99
C ARG A 257 -14.54 16.01 -3.52
N VAL A 258 -13.59 15.18 -3.15
CA VAL A 258 -13.28 14.83 -1.77
C VAL A 258 -11.85 15.23 -1.49
N ASP A 259 -11.65 15.88 -0.37
CA ASP A 259 -10.35 16.33 0.13
C ASP A 259 -10.38 16.04 1.62
N LEU A 260 -9.74 14.97 2.10
CA LEU A 260 -9.88 14.53 3.50
C LEU A 260 -8.95 15.28 4.47
N GLY A 261 -8.13 16.19 3.95
CA GLY A 261 -7.28 17.05 4.78
C GLY A 261 -6.00 16.37 5.22
N ASP A 262 -5.53 16.68 6.42
CA ASP A 262 -4.34 16.02 6.97
C ASP A 262 -4.80 14.83 7.83
N GLY A 263 -4.06 13.72 7.82
CA GLY A 263 -4.48 12.57 8.60
C GLY A 263 -3.92 11.26 8.09
N LEU A 264 -4.53 10.16 8.55
CA LEU A 264 -4.45 8.85 7.91
C LEU A 264 -5.87 8.53 7.46
N ASP A 265 -6.21 8.99 6.27
CA ASP A 265 -7.60 9.10 5.86
C ASP A 265 -8.06 7.90 5.03
N THR A 266 -9.24 7.38 5.35
CA THR A 266 -9.83 6.24 4.65
C THR A 266 -11.09 6.64 3.91
N LEU A 267 -11.10 6.38 2.60
CA LEU A 267 -12.28 6.53 1.77
C LEU A 267 -12.81 5.17 1.32
N THR A 268 -14.06 4.86 1.63
CA THR A 268 -14.77 3.69 1.07
C THR A 268 -15.68 4.09 -0.08
N ILE A 269 -15.54 3.44 -1.24
CA ILE A 269 -16.39 3.61 -2.41
C ILE A 269 -17.23 2.35 -2.60
N SER A 270 -18.56 2.49 -2.66
CA SER A 270 -19.46 1.34 -2.88
C SER A 270 -20.59 1.60 -3.88
N GLY A 271 -21.19 0.51 -4.37
CA GLY A 271 -22.35 0.55 -5.28
C GLY A 271 -21.98 0.72 -6.76
N ARG A 272 -20.73 0.44 -7.13
CA ARG A 272 -20.25 0.49 -8.51
C ARG A 272 -19.81 -0.89 -8.98
N ARG A 273 -20.17 -1.24 -10.21
CA ARG A 273 -19.74 -2.50 -10.85
C ARG A 273 -18.42 -2.39 -11.61
N ARG A 274 -18.01 -1.16 -11.92
CA ARG A 274 -16.77 -0.83 -12.58
C ARG A 274 -16.15 0.36 -11.88
N VAL A 275 -14.90 0.21 -11.47
CA VAL A 275 -14.11 1.26 -10.83
C VAL A 275 -12.76 1.32 -11.53
N GLU A 276 -12.39 2.51 -11.98
CA GLU A 276 -11.09 2.77 -12.61
C GLU A 276 -10.44 3.91 -11.86
N LEU A 277 -9.38 3.59 -11.12
CA LEU A 277 -8.60 4.53 -10.34
C LEU A 277 -7.39 4.96 -11.17
N SER A 278 -7.16 6.26 -11.24
CA SER A 278 -6.01 6.82 -11.97
C SER A 278 -5.52 8.09 -11.30
N ALA A 279 -4.20 8.32 -11.30
CA ALA A 279 -3.65 9.59 -10.89
C ALA A 279 -3.94 10.69 -11.93
N GLN A 280 -4.22 11.90 -11.46
CA GLN A 280 -4.31 13.11 -12.25
C GLN A 280 -3.52 14.23 -11.55
N GLY A 281 -2.19 14.18 -11.68
CA GLY A 281 -1.30 14.97 -10.82
C GLY A 281 -1.10 14.25 -9.48
N ASP A 282 -1.30 14.97 -8.39
CA ASP A 282 -1.29 14.50 -7.01
C ASP A 282 -2.60 13.84 -6.55
N ARG A 283 -3.64 13.87 -7.39
CA ARG A 283 -5.00 13.43 -7.05
C ARG A 283 -5.36 12.09 -7.65
N VAL A 284 -6.15 11.30 -6.93
CA VAL A 284 -6.81 10.11 -7.49
C VAL A 284 -8.13 10.50 -8.15
N ARG A 285 -8.42 9.91 -9.29
CA ARG A 285 -9.67 10.11 -10.02
C ARG A 285 -10.33 8.78 -10.36
N PHE A 286 -11.66 8.75 -10.22
CA PHE A 286 -12.52 7.73 -10.81
C PHE A 286 -13.83 8.35 -11.29
N ASP A 287 -14.31 7.99 -12.48
CA ASP A 287 -15.46 8.64 -13.12
C ASP A 287 -15.41 10.20 -13.09
N GLU A 288 -16.38 10.80 -12.38
CA GLU A 288 -16.56 12.23 -12.13
C GLU A 288 -16.21 12.59 -10.67
N VAL A 289 -15.43 11.73 -10.00
CA VAL A 289 -14.94 11.91 -8.63
C VAL A 289 -13.44 12.18 -8.64
N GLU A 290 -13.04 13.21 -7.93
CA GLU A 290 -11.65 13.60 -7.70
C GLU A 290 -11.40 13.53 -6.19
N LEU A 291 -10.32 12.85 -5.82
CA LEU A 291 -9.88 12.60 -4.45
C LEU A 291 -8.52 13.27 -4.24
N ASP A 292 -8.42 14.02 -3.17
CA ASP A 292 -7.24 14.73 -2.69
C ASP A 292 -6.99 14.27 -1.25
N ASN A 293 -5.72 14.17 -0.83
CA ASN A 293 -5.32 13.75 0.51
C ASN A 293 -6.11 12.49 0.97
N THR A 294 -5.94 11.38 0.26
CA THR A 294 -6.60 10.11 0.60
C THR A 294 -5.53 9.04 0.69
N ASP A 295 -5.26 8.55 1.89
CA ASP A 295 -4.21 7.56 2.15
C ASP A 295 -4.63 6.14 1.77
N VAL A 296 -5.82 5.76 2.24
CA VAL A 296 -6.39 4.41 2.07
C VAL A 296 -7.69 4.49 1.29
N LEU A 297 -7.75 3.75 0.19
CA LEU A 297 -8.91 3.68 -0.67
C LEU A 297 -9.54 2.28 -0.66
N GLN A 298 -10.72 2.16 -0.06
CA GLN A 298 -11.49 0.91 -0.07
C GLN A 298 -12.52 0.93 -1.20
N VAL A 299 -12.59 -0.15 -1.98
CA VAL A 299 -13.51 -0.33 -3.11
C VAL A 299 -14.37 -1.57 -2.86
N GLU A 300 -15.70 -1.39 -2.88
CA GLU A 300 -16.69 -2.45 -2.66
C GLU A 300 -17.66 -2.52 -3.86
N THR A 301 -17.55 -3.56 -4.70
CA THR A 301 -18.41 -3.68 -5.90
C THR A 301 -19.68 -4.50 -5.68
N GLY A 302 -19.70 -5.34 -4.64
CA GLY A 302 -20.81 -6.26 -4.31
C GLY A 302 -20.96 -7.38 -5.33
N ASP A 303 -21.99 -8.24 -5.18
CA ASP A 303 -22.14 -9.45 -6.01
C ASP A 303 -22.26 -9.18 -7.53
N GLY A 304 -21.70 -10.10 -8.32
CA GLY A 304 -21.83 -10.18 -9.77
C GLY A 304 -20.50 -10.39 -10.47
N ALA A 305 -20.42 -10.03 -11.75
CA ALA A 305 -19.15 -9.93 -12.45
C ALA A 305 -18.74 -8.46 -12.52
N ASP A 306 -17.73 -8.09 -11.76
CA ASP A 306 -17.33 -6.73 -11.46
C ASP A 306 -15.88 -6.48 -11.92
N THR A 307 -15.54 -5.21 -12.15
CA THR A 307 -14.26 -4.84 -12.74
C THR A 307 -13.58 -3.71 -11.97
N LEU A 308 -12.33 -3.93 -11.56
CA LEU A 308 -11.46 -2.92 -10.96
C LEU A 308 -10.22 -2.71 -11.83
N ALA A 309 -9.87 -1.46 -12.09
CA ALA A 309 -8.57 -1.09 -12.63
C ALA A 309 -7.89 -0.09 -11.69
N VAL A 310 -6.65 -0.35 -11.29
CA VAL A 310 -5.82 0.53 -10.48
C VAL A 310 -4.63 0.96 -11.32
N GLY A 311 -4.61 2.23 -11.72
CA GLY A 311 -3.48 2.84 -12.41
C GLY A 311 -2.29 3.08 -11.49
N ASP A 312 -1.25 3.70 -12.03
CA ASP A 312 -0.14 4.21 -11.23
C ASP A 312 -0.64 5.37 -10.35
N LEU A 313 -0.59 5.16 -9.04
CA LEU A 313 -0.98 6.13 -8.01
C LEU A 313 0.24 6.67 -7.24
N SER A 314 1.47 6.39 -7.70
CA SER A 314 2.72 6.79 -7.04
C SER A 314 2.89 8.31 -6.85
N ALA A 315 2.23 9.10 -7.70
CA ALA A 315 2.24 10.56 -7.62
C ALA A 315 1.22 11.12 -6.60
N THR A 316 0.36 10.26 -6.03
CA THR A 316 -0.73 10.64 -5.12
C THR A 316 -0.39 10.25 -3.68
N ASP A 317 -1.17 10.74 -2.73
CA ASP A 317 -1.02 10.37 -1.31
C ASP A 317 -1.53 8.94 -1.00
N THR A 318 -2.23 8.31 -1.95
CA THR A 318 -2.78 6.96 -1.77
C THR A 318 -1.67 5.91 -1.78
N PHE A 319 -1.29 5.44 -0.59
CA PHE A 319 -0.35 4.34 -0.43
C PHE A 319 -1.04 2.97 -0.36
N GLN A 320 -2.36 2.91 -0.16
CA GLN A 320 -3.09 1.65 -0.09
C GLN A 320 -4.46 1.66 -0.78
N VAL A 321 -4.75 0.61 -1.54
CA VAL A 321 -6.09 0.30 -2.07
C VAL A 321 -6.53 -1.05 -1.50
N ILE A 322 -7.77 -1.16 -1.03
CA ILE A 322 -8.37 -2.42 -0.55
C ILE A 322 -9.61 -2.69 -1.40
N ALA A 323 -9.68 -3.83 -2.07
CA ALA A 323 -10.75 -4.17 -2.99
C ALA A 323 -11.51 -5.41 -2.53
N ASP A 324 -12.79 -5.25 -2.20
CA ASP A 324 -13.76 -6.34 -2.04
C ASP A 324 -14.64 -6.37 -3.29
N LEU A 325 -14.44 -7.37 -4.14
CA LEU A 325 -15.18 -7.48 -5.40
C LEU A 325 -16.51 -8.25 -5.23
N GLY A 326 -16.73 -8.87 -4.06
CA GLY A 326 -17.92 -9.67 -3.78
C GLY A 326 -17.90 -11.04 -4.45
N ALA A 327 -19.09 -11.64 -4.58
CA ALA A 327 -19.23 -12.96 -5.20
C ALA A 327 -19.44 -12.86 -6.71
N GLY A 328 -18.70 -13.66 -7.49
CA GLY A 328 -18.91 -13.87 -8.91
C GLY A 328 -17.60 -13.87 -9.69
N ALA A 329 -17.66 -13.57 -11.00
CA ALA A 329 -16.51 -13.75 -11.86
C ALA A 329 -15.86 -12.39 -12.14
N ASP A 330 -14.99 -11.98 -11.23
CA ASP A 330 -14.48 -10.62 -11.19
C ASP A 330 -13.17 -10.46 -11.94
N ARG A 331 -12.88 -9.21 -12.32
CA ARG A 331 -11.66 -8.86 -13.04
C ARG A 331 -10.99 -7.68 -12.39
N ALA A 332 -9.74 -7.87 -12.01
CA ALA A 332 -8.90 -6.78 -11.53
C ALA A 332 -7.71 -6.57 -12.46
N THR A 333 -7.32 -5.32 -12.67
CA THR A 333 -6.09 -4.95 -13.36
C THR A 333 -5.31 -3.95 -12.52
N VAL A 334 -4.05 -4.25 -12.23
CA VAL A 334 -3.15 -3.33 -11.53
C VAL A 334 -2.01 -2.97 -12.47
N TYR A 335 -1.76 -1.68 -12.62
CA TYR A 335 -0.70 -1.18 -13.46
C TYR A 335 0.48 -0.67 -12.63
N GLY A 336 1.69 -1.03 -13.05
CA GLY A 336 2.93 -0.41 -12.62
C GLY A 336 3.09 1.03 -13.12
N SER A 337 4.23 1.61 -12.75
CA SER A 337 4.71 2.91 -13.19
C SER A 337 5.41 2.80 -14.55
N GLU A 338 6.26 3.78 -14.92
CA GLU A 338 7.14 3.68 -16.10
C GLU A 338 8.61 3.43 -15.68
N ASP A 339 8.85 3.31 -14.37
CA ASP A 339 10.11 2.93 -13.76
C ASP A 339 10.01 1.47 -13.26
N GLY A 340 11.16 0.82 -13.02
CA GLY A 340 11.15 -0.57 -12.56
C GLY A 340 10.44 -0.78 -11.22
N ASP A 341 9.46 -1.67 -11.22
CA ASP A 341 8.59 -1.99 -10.10
C ASP A 341 8.86 -3.38 -9.53
N GLN A 342 8.57 -3.57 -8.24
CA GLN A 342 8.57 -4.89 -7.62
C GLN A 342 7.16 -5.27 -7.16
N ILE A 343 6.39 -5.84 -8.08
CA ILE A 343 4.99 -6.19 -7.90
C ILE A 343 4.82 -7.64 -7.49
N SER A 344 4.80 -7.88 -6.19
CA SER A 344 4.61 -9.23 -5.62
C SER A 344 3.22 -9.42 -5.02
N PHE A 345 2.72 -10.66 -5.10
CA PHE A 345 1.44 -11.11 -4.55
C PHE A 345 1.64 -12.21 -3.53
N GLY A 346 1.07 -12.04 -2.34
CA GLY A 346 0.83 -13.11 -1.35
C GLY A 346 -0.68 -13.29 -1.11
N THR A 347 -1.10 -13.85 0.02
CA THR A 347 -2.51 -13.94 0.46
C THR A 347 -3.02 -12.59 1.02
N PHE A 348 -3.30 -11.50 0.32
CA PHE A 348 -3.89 -11.28 -1.01
C PHE A 348 -3.66 -9.79 -1.36
N GLY A 349 -2.46 -9.42 -1.81
CA GLY A 349 -2.14 -8.02 -2.12
C GLY A 349 -0.93 -7.78 -3.02
N VAL A 350 -0.91 -6.65 -3.69
CA VAL A 350 -0.01 -6.22 -4.77
C VAL A 350 0.91 -5.13 -4.25
N LEU A 351 2.22 -5.32 -4.32
CA LEU A 351 3.19 -4.28 -3.96
C LEU A 351 3.57 -3.44 -5.19
N ALA A 352 2.83 -2.40 -5.53
CA ALA A 352 3.32 -1.34 -6.42
C ALA A 352 3.91 -0.20 -5.55
N PRO A 353 4.34 0.97 -6.07
CA PRO A 353 4.50 2.15 -5.21
C PRO A 353 3.26 2.41 -4.32
N THR A 354 2.08 1.96 -4.76
CA THR A 354 0.86 1.82 -3.95
C THR A 354 0.54 0.34 -3.69
N TYR A 355 0.17 -0.02 -2.46
CA TYR A 355 -0.18 -1.38 -2.07
C TYR A 355 -1.66 -1.70 -2.35
N VAL A 356 -1.97 -2.67 -3.21
CA VAL A 356 -3.36 -3.04 -3.55
C VAL A 356 -3.75 -4.39 -2.95
N LEU A 357 -4.61 -4.43 -1.94
CA LEU A 357 -5.15 -5.65 -1.34
C LEU A 357 -6.45 -6.09 -2.02
N PHE A 358 -6.64 -7.39 -2.22
CA PHE A 358 -7.91 -8.00 -2.59
C PHE A 358 -8.48 -8.78 -1.41
N ASP A 359 -9.67 -8.39 -0.93
CA ASP A 359 -10.36 -9.14 0.11
C ASP A 359 -11.20 -10.27 -0.52
N GLN A 360 -11.09 -11.46 0.06
CA GLN A 360 -11.84 -12.66 -0.33
C GLN A 360 -11.88 -13.03 -1.84
N PRO A 361 -10.73 -13.06 -2.56
CA PRO A 361 -10.77 -13.42 -3.97
C PRO A 361 -11.24 -14.86 -4.19
N GLU A 362 -12.01 -15.07 -5.25
CA GLU A 362 -12.55 -16.35 -5.66
C GLU A 362 -11.71 -16.97 -6.78
N ARG A 363 -11.65 -18.31 -6.85
CA ARG A 363 -10.87 -19.00 -7.91
C ARG A 363 -11.35 -18.69 -9.34
N ILE A 364 -12.58 -18.20 -9.47
CA ILE A 364 -13.17 -17.82 -10.77
C ILE A 364 -12.78 -16.40 -11.20
N ASP A 365 -12.15 -15.63 -10.31
CA ASP A 365 -11.66 -14.30 -10.61
C ASP A 365 -10.45 -14.35 -11.54
N ARG A 366 -10.16 -13.18 -12.09
CA ARG A 366 -9.02 -12.95 -12.96
C ARG A 366 -8.32 -11.67 -12.56
N LEU A 367 -7.03 -11.79 -12.32
CA LEU A 367 -6.15 -10.69 -12.03
C LEU A 367 -5.18 -10.50 -13.20
N THR A 368 -5.02 -9.26 -13.65
CA THR A 368 -4.00 -8.85 -14.61
C THR A 368 -3.09 -7.84 -13.96
N ILE A 369 -1.79 -7.99 -14.20
CA ILE A 369 -0.76 -7.07 -13.74
C ILE A 369 0.03 -6.66 -14.96
N ASP A 370 0.25 -5.36 -15.09
CA ASP A 370 0.93 -4.78 -16.23
C ASP A 370 2.01 -3.84 -15.70
N GLY A 371 3.27 -4.30 -15.73
CA GLY A 371 4.44 -3.54 -15.29
C GLY A 371 4.71 -2.30 -16.15
N ARG A 372 4.18 -2.27 -17.37
CA ARG A 372 4.32 -1.23 -18.39
C ARG A 372 5.75 -1.02 -18.86
N GLY A 373 6.59 -0.33 -18.10
CA GLY A 373 7.93 0.07 -18.51
C GLY A 373 8.89 0.06 -17.33
N GLY A 374 10.15 -0.24 -17.58
CA GLY A 374 11.14 -0.46 -16.54
C GLY A 374 11.51 -1.94 -16.42
N ASP A 375 12.50 -2.22 -15.57
CA ASP A 375 12.91 -3.59 -15.28
C ASP A 375 12.08 -4.09 -14.09
N ASP A 376 11.02 -4.86 -14.35
CA ASP A 376 10.03 -5.22 -13.34
C ASP A 376 10.22 -6.60 -12.73
N ILE A 377 9.79 -6.79 -11.48
CA ILE A 377 9.64 -8.10 -10.85
C ILE A 377 8.16 -8.32 -10.54
N LEU A 378 7.48 -9.11 -11.37
CA LEU A 378 6.08 -9.48 -11.22
C LEU A 378 5.99 -10.90 -10.67
N SER A 379 5.50 -11.06 -9.44
CA SER A 379 5.49 -12.35 -8.76
C SER A 379 4.15 -12.67 -8.13
N ALA A 380 3.38 -13.54 -8.74
CA ALA A 380 2.19 -14.12 -8.16
C ALA A 380 2.53 -15.34 -7.25
N SER A 381 2.18 -15.24 -5.97
CA SER A 381 2.21 -16.38 -5.03
C SER A 381 0.87 -16.53 -4.31
N VAL A 382 -0.21 -16.49 -5.10
CA VAL A 382 -1.60 -16.65 -4.65
C VAL A 382 -2.05 -18.11 -4.75
N ASP A 383 -3.01 -18.51 -3.93
CA ASP A 383 -3.54 -19.88 -3.95
C ASP A 383 -4.49 -20.10 -5.14
N SER A 384 -4.01 -20.75 -6.20
CA SER A 384 -4.79 -21.42 -7.27
C SER A 384 -5.65 -20.55 -8.21
N MET A 385 -5.58 -19.24 -8.12
CA MET A 385 -6.23 -18.31 -9.04
C MET A 385 -5.34 -18.07 -10.25
N ALA A 386 -5.92 -18.11 -11.46
CA ALA A 386 -5.16 -17.79 -12.67
C ALA A 386 -4.87 -16.28 -12.77
N VAL A 387 -3.61 -15.95 -13.04
CA VAL A 387 -3.15 -14.57 -13.24
C VAL A 387 -2.72 -14.32 -14.69
N THR A 388 -2.70 -13.05 -15.07
CA THR A 388 -2.01 -12.58 -16.27
C THR A 388 -0.93 -11.59 -15.86
N LEU A 389 0.33 -11.94 -16.09
CA LEU A 389 1.48 -11.06 -15.86
C LEU A 389 1.94 -10.50 -17.20
N VAL A 390 2.00 -9.18 -17.31
CA VAL A 390 2.53 -8.46 -18.46
C VAL A 390 3.73 -7.66 -17.98
N GLY A 391 4.95 -8.07 -18.34
CA GLY A 391 6.18 -7.37 -17.97
C GLY A 391 6.19 -5.97 -18.56
N GLY A 392 6.05 -5.88 -19.89
CA GLY A 392 6.09 -4.59 -20.58
C GLY A 392 7.46 -4.37 -21.19
N ALA A 393 7.96 -3.13 -21.21
CA ALA A 393 9.27 -2.83 -21.78
C ALA A 393 10.36 -2.81 -20.70
N GLY A 394 11.46 -3.53 -20.92
CA GLY A 394 12.57 -3.64 -19.97
C GLY A 394 12.86 -5.09 -19.65
N ASP A 395 13.85 -5.34 -18.79
CA ASP A 395 14.27 -6.69 -18.45
C ASP A 395 13.45 -7.20 -17.24
N ASN A 396 12.44 -8.06 -17.47
CA ASN A 396 11.47 -8.41 -16.43
C ASN A 396 11.68 -9.80 -15.81
N VAL A 397 11.22 -9.97 -14.58
CA VAL A 397 11.10 -11.27 -13.90
C VAL A 397 9.62 -11.58 -13.68
N LEU A 398 9.11 -12.66 -14.28
CA LEU A 398 7.71 -13.06 -14.24
C LEU A 398 7.51 -14.40 -13.55
N LEU A 399 6.86 -14.43 -12.38
CA LEU A 399 6.60 -15.66 -11.62
C LEU A 399 5.09 -15.85 -11.44
N GLY A 400 4.45 -16.81 -12.12
CA GLY A 400 3.00 -17.03 -12.09
C GLY A 400 2.46 -17.65 -10.79
N GLY A 401 3.20 -18.62 -10.24
CA GLY A 401 2.80 -19.32 -9.02
C GLY A 401 1.83 -20.46 -9.30
N PRO A 402 0.93 -20.80 -8.38
CA PRO A 402 -0.12 -21.79 -8.62
C PRO A 402 -1.32 -21.21 -9.38
N GLY A 403 -1.70 -21.81 -10.50
CA GLY A 403 -2.76 -21.31 -11.37
C GLY A 403 -2.60 -21.82 -12.80
N ASP A 404 -3.56 -21.54 -13.69
CA ASP A 404 -3.34 -21.69 -15.13
C ASP A 404 -3.02 -20.29 -15.67
N ASP A 405 -1.75 -19.90 -15.62
CA ASP A 405 -1.32 -18.51 -15.74
C ASP A 405 -0.94 -18.12 -17.18
N LEU A 406 -1.02 -16.82 -17.47
CA LEU A 406 -0.53 -16.22 -18.71
C LEU A 406 0.60 -15.24 -18.40
N LEU A 407 1.79 -15.51 -18.90
CA LEU A 407 2.97 -14.67 -18.74
C LEU A 407 3.31 -14.06 -20.10
N VAL A 408 3.44 -12.73 -20.15
CA VAL A 408 3.82 -11.97 -21.33
C VAL A 408 5.02 -11.12 -20.96
N GLY A 409 6.20 -11.44 -21.51
CA GLY A 409 7.45 -10.72 -21.28
C GLY A 409 7.39 -9.31 -21.87
N GLY A 410 7.56 -9.23 -23.19
CA GLY A 410 7.60 -7.97 -23.93
C GLY A 410 8.98 -7.79 -24.56
N PRO A 411 9.38 -6.56 -24.92
CA PRO A 411 10.76 -6.28 -25.31
C PRO A 411 11.69 -6.20 -24.09
N GLY A 412 12.85 -6.85 -24.17
CA GLY A 412 13.86 -6.90 -23.10
C GLY A 412 14.37 -8.33 -22.92
N PHE A 413 15.25 -8.53 -21.94
CA PHE A 413 15.63 -9.84 -21.42
C PHE A 413 14.64 -10.23 -20.30
N ASP A 414 13.77 -11.20 -20.55
CA ASP A 414 12.78 -11.65 -19.56
C ASP A 414 13.14 -13.01 -18.94
N ASP A 415 13.03 -13.15 -17.61
CA ASP A 415 13.14 -14.43 -16.88
C ASP A 415 11.77 -14.82 -16.31
N ALA A 416 11.17 -15.88 -16.87
CA ALA A 416 9.81 -16.28 -16.57
C ALA A 416 9.71 -17.69 -15.99
N ARG A 417 8.74 -17.90 -15.11
CA ARG A 417 8.34 -19.21 -14.61
C ARG A 417 6.84 -19.24 -14.36
N GLY A 418 6.14 -20.15 -15.02
CA GLY A 418 4.71 -20.40 -14.81
C GLY A 418 4.44 -20.80 -13.36
N GLY A 419 4.89 -21.98 -12.96
CA GLY A 419 4.72 -22.48 -11.59
C GLY A 419 3.87 -23.74 -11.61
N LEU A 420 2.90 -23.87 -10.71
CA LEU A 420 2.05 -25.07 -10.67
C LEU A 420 0.78 -24.85 -11.50
N GLY A 421 0.56 -25.65 -12.53
CA GLY A 421 -0.68 -25.68 -13.29
C GLY A 421 -0.45 -25.87 -14.78
N ARG A 422 -1.24 -25.20 -15.62
CA ARG A 422 -1.05 -25.20 -17.08
C ARG A 422 -0.85 -23.78 -17.56
N ASP A 423 0.41 -23.41 -17.66
CA ASP A 423 0.80 -22.04 -17.90
C ASP A 423 1.09 -21.79 -19.38
N THR A 424 0.93 -20.54 -19.80
CA THR A 424 1.33 -20.07 -21.13
C THR A 424 2.26 -18.89 -20.98
N ALA A 425 3.48 -19.00 -21.50
CA ALA A 425 4.47 -17.93 -21.54
C ALA A 425 4.70 -17.47 -23.00
N LYS A 426 4.71 -16.15 -23.20
CA LYS A 426 5.09 -15.48 -24.45
C LYS A 426 6.13 -14.43 -24.11
N LEU A 427 7.39 -14.74 -24.32
CA LEU A 427 8.50 -13.94 -23.77
C LEU A 427 8.79 -12.78 -24.72
N GLY A 428 8.99 -13.09 -26.00
CA GLY A 428 8.83 -12.16 -27.10
C GLY A 428 10.13 -11.57 -27.60
N GLY A 429 10.78 -10.73 -26.80
CA GLY A 429 11.75 -9.73 -27.24
C GLY A 429 13.17 -10.22 -27.52
N ASP A 430 14.09 -9.90 -26.62
CA ASP A 430 15.52 -10.15 -26.80
C ASP A 430 15.85 -11.59 -26.34
N PHE A 431 16.95 -11.83 -25.62
CA PHE A 431 17.24 -13.16 -25.11
C PHE A 431 16.35 -13.41 -23.89
N ASP A 432 15.51 -14.43 -23.91
CA ASP A 432 14.62 -14.75 -22.80
C ASP A 432 14.96 -16.09 -22.14
N ARG A 433 14.52 -16.24 -20.89
CA ARG A 433 14.62 -17.49 -20.13
C ARG A 433 13.26 -17.94 -19.62
N PHE A 434 12.92 -19.20 -19.83
CA PHE A 434 11.82 -19.86 -19.15
C PHE A 434 12.33 -20.97 -18.23
N SER A 435 11.97 -20.92 -16.95
CA SER A 435 12.30 -21.96 -15.98
C SER A 435 11.12 -22.93 -15.81
N TRP A 436 11.38 -24.23 -15.94
CA TRP A 436 10.37 -25.29 -15.81
C TRP A 436 10.88 -26.42 -14.91
N ARG A 437 10.15 -26.76 -13.85
CA ARG A 437 10.57 -27.79 -12.89
C ARG A 437 9.72 -29.04 -12.94
N ALA A 438 10.30 -30.13 -12.42
CA ALA A 438 9.56 -31.33 -12.06
C ALA A 438 8.28 -31.01 -11.25
N GLY A 439 7.13 -31.38 -11.79
CA GLY A 439 5.82 -31.21 -11.15
C GLY A 439 5.16 -29.84 -11.31
N ASP A 440 5.75 -28.93 -12.10
CA ASP A 440 5.12 -27.64 -12.46
C ASP A 440 3.82 -27.86 -13.27
N GLY A 441 3.76 -28.91 -14.10
CA GLY A 441 2.58 -29.25 -14.89
C GLY A 441 2.86 -29.10 -16.39
N SER A 442 1.81 -28.98 -17.21
CA SER A 442 1.96 -28.97 -18.66
C SER A 442 1.77 -27.58 -19.24
N ASP A 443 2.87 -26.99 -19.72
CA ASP A 443 2.95 -25.58 -20.09
C ASP A 443 3.22 -25.39 -21.58
N SER A 444 3.05 -24.15 -22.04
CA SER A 444 3.42 -23.70 -23.38
C SER A 444 4.32 -22.48 -23.27
N VAL A 445 5.46 -22.49 -23.94
CA VAL A 445 6.36 -21.34 -24.05
C VAL A 445 6.62 -21.01 -25.51
N ASP A 446 6.53 -19.72 -25.81
CA ASP A 446 6.91 -19.08 -27.07
C ASP A 446 8.05 -18.10 -26.73
N GLY A 447 9.27 -18.42 -27.14
CA GLY A 447 10.46 -17.60 -26.87
C GLY A 447 10.40 -16.28 -27.65
N GLY A 448 9.99 -16.36 -28.91
CA GLY A 448 9.81 -15.19 -29.76
C GLY A 448 11.03 -14.93 -30.65
N ALA A 449 11.47 -13.67 -30.70
CA ALA A 449 12.63 -13.31 -31.49
C ALA A 449 13.92 -13.56 -30.70
N SER A 450 15.05 -13.65 -31.39
CA SER A 450 16.38 -13.79 -30.80
C SER A 450 16.74 -15.22 -30.40
N ARG A 451 17.38 -15.41 -29.25
CA ARG A 451 17.96 -16.70 -28.88
C ARG A 451 17.49 -16.99 -27.47
N ASP A 452 16.51 -17.86 -27.33
CA ASP A 452 15.85 -18.08 -26.05
C ASP A 452 16.29 -19.37 -25.40
N SER A 453 16.11 -19.43 -24.08
CA SER A 453 16.55 -20.55 -23.28
C SER A 453 15.46 -21.10 -22.37
N VAL A 454 15.34 -22.43 -22.33
CA VAL A 454 14.59 -23.10 -21.26
C VAL A 454 15.60 -23.66 -20.26
N PHE A 455 15.39 -23.37 -18.99
CA PHE A 455 16.08 -24.02 -17.88
C PHE A 455 15.15 -25.05 -17.24
N MET A 456 15.53 -26.33 -17.32
CA MET A 456 14.80 -27.43 -16.71
C MET A 456 15.55 -28.00 -15.51
N GLU A 457 14.82 -28.28 -14.44
CA GLU A 457 15.34 -28.90 -13.22
C GLU A 457 14.52 -30.15 -12.86
N GLY A 458 15.19 -31.31 -12.87
CA GLY A 458 14.66 -32.56 -12.36
C GLY A 458 14.64 -32.62 -10.83
N SER A 459 14.18 -33.74 -10.29
CA SER A 459 14.03 -33.96 -8.86
C SER A 459 15.15 -34.85 -8.29
N SER A 460 14.84 -35.64 -7.26
CA SER A 460 15.76 -36.63 -6.68
C SER A 460 15.33 -38.06 -6.98
N ALA A 461 14.33 -38.21 -7.86
CA ALA A 461 13.80 -39.48 -8.33
C ALA A 461 14.41 -39.83 -9.68
N ALA A 462 14.37 -41.11 -10.05
CA ALA A 462 14.71 -41.51 -11.42
C ALA A 462 13.62 -41.01 -12.39
N GLU A 463 14.00 -40.17 -13.33
CA GLU A 463 13.11 -39.44 -14.23
C GLU A 463 13.41 -39.74 -15.71
N THR A 464 12.43 -39.46 -16.58
CA THR A 464 12.63 -39.51 -18.03
C THR A 464 12.34 -38.17 -18.68
N PHE A 465 13.37 -37.61 -19.31
CA PHE A 465 13.29 -36.42 -20.15
C PHE A 465 13.31 -36.85 -21.61
N THR A 466 12.35 -36.41 -22.40
CA THR A 466 12.35 -36.63 -23.85
C THR A 466 12.22 -35.31 -24.59
N VAL A 467 13.29 -34.92 -25.28
CA VAL A 467 13.34 -33.72 -26.12
C VAL A 467 12.96 -34.13 -27.54
N LYS A 468 11.94 -33.48 -28.10
CA LYS A 468 11.47 -33.68 -29.48
C LYS A 468 11.21 -32.32 -30.13
N ARG A 469 10.98 -32.32 -31.44
CA ARG A 469 10.48 -31.13 -32.16
C ARG A 469 9.29 -30.49 -31.45
N GLY A 470 9.46 -29.22 -31.04
CA GLY A 470 8.39 -28.38 -30.49
C GLY A 470 7.83 -28.86 -29.15
N ARG A 471 8.47 -29.84 -28.50
CA ARG A 471 7.96 -30.41 -27.27
C ARG A 471 9.06 -31.07 -26.45
N ILE A 472 9.07 -30.77 -25.17
CA ILE A 472 9.83 -31.50 -24.17
C ILE A 472 8.85 -32.23 -23.25
N VAL A 473 9.14 -33.50 -22.97
CA VAL A 473 8.33 -34.34 -22.08
C VAL A 473 9.17 -34.67 -20.88
N HIS A 474 8.62 -34.41 -19.69
CA HIS A 474 9.19 -34.86 -18.42
C HIS A 474 8.15 -35.78 -17.77
N ASP A 475 8.39 -37.08 -17.79
CA ASP A 475 7.43 -38.12 -17.40
C ASP A 475 6.04 -37.96 -18.07
N SER A 476 5.02 -37.48 -17.34
CA SER A 476 3.68 -37.21 -17.86
C SER A 476 3.45 -35.77 -18.31
N ASP A 477 4.31 -34.86 -17.85
CA ASP A 477 4.19 -33.43 -18.09
C ASP A 477 4.87 -33.02 -19.38
N VAL A 478 4.38 -31.91 -19.93
CA VAL A 478 4.69 -31.51 -21.30
C VAL A 478 4.95 -30.02 -21.33
N LEU A 479 6.15 -29.64 -21.75
CA LEU A 479 6.45 -28.29 -22.17
C LEU A 479 6.34 -28.23 -23.69
N THR A 480 5.31 -27.55 -24.20
CA THR A 480 5.23 -27.19 -25.62
C THR A 480 6.14 -25.99 -25.84
N VAL A 481 7.05 -26.08 -26.82
CA VAL A 481 8.02 -25.02 -27.09
C VAL A 481 7.84 -24.54 -28.53
N ASP A 482 7.79 -23.23 -28.72
CA ASP A 482 7.89 -22.54 -30.00
C ASP A 482 9.01 -21.50 -29.93
N ASP A 483 9.70 -21.30 -31.06
CA ASP A 483 10.84 -20.37 -31.19
C ASP A 483 11.82 -20.43 -29.99
N LEU A 484 12.46 -21.60 -29.81
CA LEU A 484 13.43 -21.85 -28.74
C LEU A 484 14.75 -22.40 -29.30
N GLU A 485 15.87 -21.81 -28.90
CA GLU A 485 17.21 -22.16 -29.38
C GLU A 485 18.03 -22.99 -28.38
N GLU A 486 17.89 -22.73 -27.09
CA GLU A 486 18.72 -23.37 -26.06
C GLU A 486 17.89 -24.12 -25.01
N LEU A 487 18.28 -25.37 -24.72
CA LEU A 487 17.79 -26.12 -23.59
C LEU A 487 18.93 -26.38 -22.61
N ASN A 488 18.75 -25.95 -21.37
CA ASN A 488 19.63 -26.24 -20.24
C ASN A 488 18.89 -27.17 -19.26
N LEU A 489 19.29 -28.43 -19.18
CA LEU A 489 18.67 -29.44 -18.32
C LEU A 489 19.62 -29.85 -17.20
N VAL A 490 19.17 -29.74 -15.95
CA VAL A 490 19.79 -30.40 -14.81
C VAL A 490 18.96 -31.64 -14.49
N ALA A 491 19.55 -32.83 -14.64
CA ALA A 491 18.87 -34.10 -14.43
C ALA A 491 18.37 -34.26 -12.98
N GLY A 492 19.14 -33.76 -12.02
CA GLY A 492 18.84 -33.93 -10.61
C GLY A 492 19.52 -35.18 -10.07
N GLY A 493 18.95 -35.76 -9.02
CA GLY A 493 19.42 -37.03 -8.47
C GLY A 493 18.54 -38.18 -8.92
N GLY A 494 19.09 -39.38 -9.02
CA GLY A 494 18.34 -40.54 -9.50
C GLY A 494 18.93 -41.08 -10.79
N ALA A 495 18.52 -42.28 -11.20
CA ALA A 495 19.04 -42.87 -12.43
C ALA A 495 18.20 -42.38 -13.62
N ASP A 496 18.62 -41.28 -14.22
CA ASP A 496 17.81 -40.52 -15.16
C ASP A 496 18.04 -40.98 -16.61
N THR A 497 17.00 -40.82 -17.42
CA THR A 497 17.07 -41.06 -18.87
C THR A 497 16.72 -39.79 -19.62
N ILE A 498 17.71 -39.25 -20.34
CA ILE A 498 17.59 -38.06 -21.17
C ILE A 498 17.64 -38.51 -22.63
N ASP A 499 16.47 -38.66 -23.24
CA ASP A 499 16.31 -38.99 -24.65
C ASP A 499 16.20 -37.71 -25.48
N VAL A 500 17.21 -37.46 -26.31
CA VAL A 500 17.29 -36.25 -27.08
C VAL A 500 17.15 -36.61 -28.57
N ALA A 501 15.90 -36.59 -29.03
CA ALA A 501 15.44 -37.05 -30.34
C ALA A 501 15.10 -35.87 -31.28
N ASP A 502 15.14 -36.08 -32.60
CA ASP A 502 14.66 -35.21 -33.70
C ASP A 502 14.44 -33.72 -33.32
N ARG A 503 15.47 -32.88 -33.53
CA ARG A 503 15.59 -31.51 -32.98
C ARG A 503 15.58 -30.36 -34.01
N PRO A 504 14.56 -30.21 -34.85
CA PRO A 504 14.44 -29.03 -35.70
C PRO A 504 13.92 -27.85 -34.87
N GLY A 505 14.85 -26.97 -34.47
CA GLY A 505 14.57 -25.74 -33.72
C GLY A 505 15.75 -25.36 -32.83
N LEU A 506 16.16 -26.26 -31.94
CA LEU A 506 17.25 -26.03 -30.99
C LEU A 506 18.63 -25.95 -31.66
N GLU A 507 19.45 -25.03 -31.19
CA GLU A 507 20.88 -24.89 -31.49
C GLU A 507 21.76 -25.55 -30.43
N LEU A 508 21.29 -25.59 -29.17
CA LEU A 508 22.02 -26.13 -28.03
C LEU A 508 21.11 -26.96 -27.12
N VAL A 509 21.60 -28.15 -26.74
CA VAL A 509 21.08 -28.93 -25.62
C VAL A 509 22.24 -29.17 -24.64
N ASP A 510 22.20 -28.50 -23.51
CA ASP A 510 23.14 -28.69 -22.41
C ASP A 510 22.50 -29.56 -21.32
N VAL A 511 23.12 -30.71 -21.05
CA VAL A 511 22.67 -31.67 -20.04
C VAL A 511 23.69 -31.71 -18.92
N SER A 512 23.27 -31.44 -17.70
CA SER A 512 24.04 -31.60 -16.49
C SER A 512 23.53 -32.79 -15.69
N LEU A 513 24.37 -33.82 -15.54
CA LEU A 513 24.08 -35.03 -14.74
C LEU A 513 24.37 -34.80 -13.24
N ALA A 514 24.05 -33.61 -12.76
CA ALA A 514 24.38 -33.16 -11.41
C ALA A 514 23.16 -33.26 -10.49
N GLY A 515 23.38 -33.69 -9.24
CA GLY A 515 22.32 -33.86 -8.24
C GLY A 515 21.57 -32.60 -7.83
N LEU A 516 22.16 -31.43 -8.08
CA LEU A 516 21.58 -30.10 -7.83
C LEU A 516 22.20 -29.10 -8.82
N PRO A 517 21.51 -27.98 -9.10
CA PRO A 517 22.12 -26.84 -9.77
C PRO A 517 23.45 -26.44 -9.09
N ILE A 518 24.38 -25.88 -9.86
CA ILE A 518 25.65 -25.28 -9.38
C ILE A 518 26.58 -26.17 -8.54
N THR A 519 26.47 -27.51 -8.65
CA THR A 519 27.44 -28.43 -8.05
C THR A 519 28.56 -28.80 -9.04
N ALA A 520 29.72 -29.20 -8.51
CA ALA A 520 30.88 -29.56 -9.32
C ALA A 520 30.99 -31.08 -9.62
N LYS A 521 30.01 -31.88 -9.20
CA LYS A 521 30.04 -33.35 -9.27
C LYS A 521 28.71 -33.88 -9.79
N GLY A 522 28.77 -35.08 -10.36
CA GLY A 522 27.57 -35.85 -10.64
C GLY A 522 26.84 -36.29 -9.36
N ASP A 523 25.70 -36.93 -9.53
CA ASP A 523 24.81 -37.32 -8.46
C ASP A 523 25.13 -38.71 -7.84
N ASN A 524 26.04 -39.49 -8.44
CA ASN A 524 26.37 -40.89 -8.11
C ASN A 524 25.31 -41.92 -8.47
N ALA A 525 24.33 -41.57 -9.29
CA ALA A 525 23.46 -42.51 -9.97
C ALA A 525 24.06 -42.92 -11.32
N ALA A 526 23.29 -43.65 -12.10
CA ALA A 526 23.73 -44.16 -13.39
C ALA A 526 22.77 -43.62 -14.46
N ASP A 527 23.17 -42.52 -15.07
CA ASP A 527 22.34 -41.77 -16.00
C ASP A 527 22.54 -42.23 -17.44
N ARG A 528 21.56 -41.92 -18.28
CA ARG A 528 21.56 -42.32 -19.68
C ARG A 528 21.17 -41.15 -20.55
N VAL A 529 22.12 -40.67 -21.34
CA VAL A 529 21.86 -39.68 -22.41
C VAL A 529 21.80 -40.42 -23.74
N LEU A 530 20.67 -40.31 -24.44
CA LEU A 530 20.47 -40.88 -25.76
C LEU A 530 20.41 -39.74 -26.79
N VAL A 531 21.15 -39.90 -27.88
CA VAL A 531 21.19 -38.93 -28.98
C VAL A 531 20.96 -39.64 -30.28
N ASP A 532 19.87 -39.27 -30.97
CA ASP A 532 19.56 -39.76 -32.30
C ASP A 532 20.18 -38.86 -33.38
N GLY A 533 20.76 -39.51 -34.39
CA GLY A 533 21.14 -38.94 -35.68
C GLY A 533 19.95 -38.72 -36.59
N THR A 534 20.22 -38.22 -37.79
CA THR A 534 19.21 -38.00 -38.83
C THR A 534 19.04 -39.23 -39.72
N PRO A 535 17.94 -39.35 -40.47
CA PRO A 535 17.85 -40.37 -41.52
C PRO A 535 18.84 -40.14 -42.69
N GLY A 536 19.51 -38.99 -42.71
CA GLY A 536 20.48 -38.59 -43.73
C GLY A 536 21.88 -39.08 -43.42
N ARG A 537 22.89 -38.49 -44.06
CA ARG A 537 24.30 -38.75 -43.70
C ARG A 537 24.73 -37.73 -42.65
N ASP A 538 25.15 -38.22 -41.51
CA ASP A 538 25.67 -37.43 -40.41
C ASP A 538 27.20 -37.47 -40.37
N ARG A 539 27.79 -36.36 -39.94
CA ARG A 539 29.22 -36.27 -39.66
C ARG A 539 29.41 -35.74 -38.25
N LEU A 540 29.48 -36.67 -37.31
CA LEU A 540 29.48 -36.39 -35.90
C LEU A 540 30.92 -36.29 -35.39
N THR A 541 31.16 -35.34 -34.48
CA THR A 541 32.42 -35.25 -33.72
C THR A 541 32.09 -35.25 -32.24
N LEU A 542 32.60 -36.26 -31.54
CA LEU A 542 32.53 -36.36 -30.10
C LEU A 542 33.88 -35.95 -29.51
N THR A 543 33.85 -34.94 -28.65
CA THR A 543 35.00 -34.47 -27.88
C THR A 543 34.68 -34.60 -26.39
N GLY A 544 35.70 -34.71 -25.53
CA GLY A 544 35.43 -34.78 -24.10
C GLY A 544 36.65 -35.10 -23.25
N LYS A 545 36.69 -34.52 -22.06
CA LYS A 545 37.74 -34.73 -21.04
C LYS A 545 37.16 -34.48 -19.65
N GLY A 546 37.69 -35.18 -18.64
CA GLY A 546 37.23 -35.04 -17.26
C GLY A 546 35.80 -35.56 -17.14
N THR A 547 34.87 -34.69 -16.79
CA THR A 547 33.45 -35.00 -16.58
C THR A 547 32.56 -34.42 -17.70
N THR A 548 33.13 -34.13 -18.87
CA THR A 548 32.41 -33.45 -19.97
C THR A 548 32.53 -34.21 -21.27
N ALA A 549 31.42 -34.32 -21.99
CA ALA A 549 31.32 -34.83 -23.35
C ALA A 549 30.53 -33.85 -24.21
N THR A 550 30.99 -33.60 -25.44
CA THR A 550 30.34 -32.67 -26.37
C THR A 550 30.24 -33.33 -27.73
N LEU A 551 29.01 -33.46 -28.23
CA LEU A 551 28.69 -33.94 -29.55
C LEU A 551 28.33 -32.76 -30.46
N THR A 552 28.97 -32.71 -31.63
CA THR A 552 28.69 -31.73 -32.69
C THR A 552 28.48 -32.46 -34.02
N GLY A 553 27.90 -31.78 -35.01
CA GLY A 553 27.63 -32.35 -36.33
C GLY A 553 26.16 -32.68 -36.59
N LEU A 554 25.31 -32.54 -35.56
CA LEU A 554 23.85 -32.46 -35.67
C LEU A 554 23.41 -30.98 -35.72
N GLN A 555 22.11 -30.73 -35.92
CA GLN A 555 21.54 -29.38 -35.88
C GLN A 555 21.80 -28.70 -34.52
N ALA A 556 21.45 -29.39 -33.42
CA ALA A 556 21.79 -28.93 -32.08
C ALA A 556 23.14 -29.51 -31.65
N LYS A 557 23.98 -28.66 -31.04
CA LYS A 557 25.12 -29.12 -30.25
C LYS A 557 24.60 -29.77 -28.97
N VAL A 558 25.13 -30.92 -28.58
CA VAL A 558 24.78 -31.58 -27.31
C VAL A 558 25.98 -31.55 -26.39
N ASN A 559 25.85 -30.92 -25.22
CA ASN A 559 26.81 -31.01 -24.14
C ASN A 559 26.27 -31.93 -23.05
N VAL A 560 27.15 -32.73 -22.48
CA VAL A 560 26.92 -33.48 -21.26
C VAL A 560 28.02 -33.07 -20.29
N SER A 561 27.63 -32.63 -19.10
CA SER A 561 28.52 -32.22 -18.02
C SER A 561 28.23 -33.03 -16.76
N HIS A 562 29.19 -32.99 -15.82
CA HIS A 562 29.13 -33.74 -14.56
C HIS A 562 29.06 -35.26 -14.70
N ALA A 563 29.38 -35.79 -15.89
CA ALA A 563 29.35 -37.21 -16.16
C ALA A 563 30.33 -38.00 -15.28
N GLU A 564 29.89 -39.19 -14.91
CA GLU A 564 30.57 -40.17 -14.08
C GLU A 564 30.75 -41.49 -14.85
N PRO A 565 31.70 -42.36 -14.43
CA PRO A 565 31.95 -43.61 -15.14
C PRO A 565 30.76 -44.59 -15.19
N ALA A 566 29.75 -44.40 -14.33
CA ALA A 566 28.53 -45.20 -14.31
C ALA A 566 27.52 -44.75 -15.38
N ASP A 567 27.62 -43.51 -15.85
CA ASP A 567 26.70 -42.93 -16.83
C ASP A 567 26.97 -43.46 -18.22
N THR A 568 25.97 -43.32 -19.09
CA THR A 568 26.07 -43.74 -20.48
C THR A 568 25.64 -42.65 -21.45
N LEU A 569 26.45 -42.44 -22.48
CA LEU A 569 26.09 -41.64 -23.66
C LEU A 569 25.93 -42.62 -24.82
N ARG A 570 24.70 -42.75 -25.31
CA ARG A 570 24.35 -43.56 -26.47
C ARG A 570 24.08 -42.66 -27.66
N ILE A 571 24.81 -42.90 -28.75
CA ILE A 571 24.61 -42.23 -30.04
C ILE A 571 24.07 -43.26 -31.02
N ASP A 572 22.85 -43.05 -31.49
CA ASP A 572 22.22 -43.85 -32.55
C ASP A 572 22.32 -43.06 -33.85
N THR A 573 23.19 -43.47 -34.78
CA THR A 573 23.48 -42.71 -36.01
C THR A 573 22.35 -42.80 -37.04
N GLY A 574 21.40 -43.72 -36.85
CA GLY A 574 20.29 -43.92 -37.76
C GLY A 574 20.68 -44.68 -39.04
N ARG A 575 19.84 -44.59 -40.07
CA ARG A 575 19.97 -45.42 -41.30
C ARG A 575 20.94 -44.85 -42.34
N GLY A 576 21.70 -43.82 -41.96
CA GLY A 576 22.57 -43.04 -42.81
C GLY A 576 23.84 -43.75 -43.24
N ARG A 577 24.73 -43.00 -43.90
CA ARG A 577 26.13 -43.42 -44.08
C ARG A 577 27.00 -42.50 -43.26
N ASP A 578 27.02 -42.80 -41.97
CA ASP A 578 27.47 -41.86 -40.96
C ASP A 578 28.96 -42.00 -40.66
N ASP A 579 29.51 -40.95 -40.09
CA ASP A 579 30.92 -40.86 -39.69
C ASP A 579 30.96 -40.25 -38.30
N VAL A 580 31.48 -40.99 -37.31
CA VAL A 580 31.61 -40.53 -35.92
C VAL A 580 33.08 -40.45 -35.56
N ASP A 581 33.61 -39.22 -35.48
CA ASP A 581 34.99 -38.97 -35.03
C ASP A 581 35.03 -38.84 -33.50
N THR A 582 35.66 -39.82 -32.84
CA THR A 582 35.88 -39.82 -31.38
C THR A 582 37.37 -39.62 -31.03
N SER A 583 38.22 -39.21 -31.98
CA SER A 583 39.67 -39.14 -31.78
C SER A 583 40.09 -38.14 -30.70
N ALA A 584 39.25 -37.15 -30.42
CA ALA A 584 39.42 -36.14 -29.38
C ALA A 584 38.60 -36.42 -28.09
N PHE A 585 38.01 -37.62 -27.96
CA PHE A 585 37.28 -38.05 -26.77
C PHE A 585 38.18 -38.91 -25.86
N THR A 586 38.23 -38.56 -24.57
CA THR A 586 39.02 -39.29 -23.58
C THR A 586 38.23 -40.52 -23.07
N PRO A 587 38.78 -41.75 -23.11
CA PRO A 587 38.11 -42.91 -22.56
C PRO A 587 37.83 -42.78 -21.05
N GLY A 588 36.67 -43.27 -20.59
CA GLY A 588 36.29 -43.28 -19.18
C GLY A 588 35.66 -41.99 -18.65
N VAL A 589 35.39 -41.00 -19.51
CA VAL A 589 34.60 -39.80 -19.18
C VAL A 589 33.14 -40.19 -18.90
N ILE A 590 32.54 -40.95 -19.82
CA ILE A 590 31.18 -41.49 -19.77
C ILE A 590 31.17 -42.81 -20.55
N GLY A 591 30.29 -43.74 -20.20
CA GLY A 591 30.10 -45.00 -20.92
C GLY A 591 29.56 -44.76 -22.32
N LEU A 592 30.44 -44.74 -23.33
CA LEU A 592 30.07 -44.46 -24.72
C LEU A 592 29.55 -45.71 -25.44
N GLN A 593 28.38 -45.59 -26.08
CA GLN A 593 27.82 -46.57 -27.00
C GLN A 593 27.49 -45.88 -28.34
N ILE A 594 28.00 -46.40 -29.44
CA ILE A 594 27.67 -45.94 -30.79
C ILE A 594 26.98 -47.08 -31.52
N LEU A 595 25.84 -46.79 -32.15
CA LEU A 595 25.02 -47.74 -32.85
C LEU A 595 24.69 -47.20 -34.24
N ASP A 596 24.52 -48.14 -35.18
CA ASP A 596 24.18 -47.92 -36.58
C ASP A 596 22.93 -48.75 -36.97
#